data_AF-A0A916YUZ9-F1
#
_entry.id   AF-A0A916YUZ9-F1
#
_cell.length_a   1.000
_cell.length_b   1.000
_cell.length_c   1.000
_cell.angle_alpha   90.00
_cell.angle_beta   90.00
_cell.angle_gamma   90.00
#
_symmetry.space_group_name_H-M   'P 1'
#
loop_
_entity.id
_entity.type
_entity.pdbx_description
1 polymer ?
#
loop_
_entity_poly.entity_id
_entity_poly.type
_entity_poly.pdbx_seq_one_letter_code
_entity_poly.pdbx_strand_id
1 'polypeptide(L)'
;MSVEEVPPGALFYHLDAGPNVLCISGRFASEQGDDDPTLVIPLRYDSSPESVGVGIYANQFSGFALIVDDGLARLDPASTAREGMGSGIFASDGGLYFPVTRGRGFRMGFLNLETGEIRQHIPDLTGFEHWEIVDSNDPEKLIWSSKGQPDD
;
A
#
# COMPACT_ATOMS: atom_id res chain seq x y z
N MET A 1 8.41 -5.57 16.38
CA MET A 1 9.30 -4.39 16.25
C MET A 1 8.47 -3.13 16.34
N SER A 2 9.07 -1.98 16.67
CA SER A 2 8.36 -0.70 16.58
C SER A 2 7.95 -0.43 15.12
N VAL A 3 6.81 0.22 14.90
CA VAL A 3 6.36 0.61 13.55
C VAL A 3 7.40 1.49 12.86
N GLU A 4 8.12 2.33 13.60
CA GLU A 4 9.18 3.21 13.11
C GLU A 4 10.42 2.45 12.60
N GLU A 5 10.60 1.19 13.04
CA GLU A 5 11.72 0.34 12.65
C GLU A 5 11.42 -0.48 11.38
N VAL A 6 10.17 -0.45 10.88
CA VAL A 6 9.76 -1.25 9.71
C VAL A 6 10.47 -0.71 8.45
N PRO A 7 11.21 -1.56 7.71
CA PRO A 7 11.91 -1.11 6.53
C PRO A 7 10.91 -0.68 5.44
N PRO A 8 11.23 0.35 4.62
CA PRO A 8 10.38 0.77 3.51
C PRO A 8 10.04 -0.40 2.57
N GLY A 9 8.78 -0.49 2.13
CA GLY A 9 8.27 -1.52 1.24
C GLY A 9 7.81 -2.78 1.93
N ALA A 10 8.08 -2.94 3.23
CA ALA A 10 7.60 -4.09 3.98
C ALA A 10 6.08 -4.04 4.17
N LEU A 11 5.44 -5.18 3.91
CA LEU A 11 4.08 -5.46 4.35
C LEU A 11 4.12 -5.86 5.83
N PHE A 12 3.19 -5.35 6.63
CA PHE A 12 3.11 -5.68 8.04
C PHE A 12 1.71 -5.49 8.60
N TYR A 13 1.39 -6.23 9.66
CA TYR A 13 0.19 -5.98 10.47
C TYR A 13 0.50 -4.97 11.57
N HIS A 14 -0.31 -3.91 11.65
CA HIS A 14 -0.34 -3.02 12.82
C HIS A 14 -1.34 -3.57 13.85
N LEU A 15 -0.81 -3.97 15.01
CA LEU A 15 -1.55 -4.77 15.99
C LEU A 15 -2.42 -3.94 16.94
N ASP A 16 -2.18 -2.62 17.04
CA ASP A 16 -2.84 -1.75 18.04
C ASP A 16 -4.02 -0.92 17.47
N ALA A 17 -4.36 -1.05 16.17
CA ALA A 17 -5.39 -0.23 15.49
C ALA A 17 -6.84 -0.77 15.55
N GLY A 18 -7.16 -1.75 16.39
CA GLY A 18 -8.45 -2.46 16.35
C GLY A 18 -8.31 -3.77 15.58
N PRO A 19 -9.21 -4.16 14.64
CA PRO A 19 -8.91 -5.32 13.80
C PRO A 19 -7.56 -5.09 13.12
N ASN A 20 -6.65 -6.05 13.25
CA ASN A 20 -5.27 -5.94 12.74
C ASN A 20 -5.29 -5.39 11.32
N VAL A 21 -4.69 -4.22 11.11
CA VAL A 21 -4.69 -3.57 9.80
C VAL A 21 -3.44 -4.00 9.05
N LEU A 22 -3.61 -4.56 7.84
CA LEU A 22 -2.48 -4.75 6.94
C LEU A 22 -2.04 -3.40 6.40
N CYS A 23 -0.76 -3.11 6.55
CA CYS A 23 -0.13 -1.88 6.14
C CYS A 23 1.06 -2.18 5.24
N ILE A 24 1.46 -1.18 4.46
CA ILE A 24 2.76 -1.13 3.81
C ILE A 24 3.49 0.13 4.25
N SER A 25 4.79 0.02 4.51
CA SER A 25 5.65 1.17 4.77
C SER A 25 6.07 1.82 3.45
N GLY A 26 5.99 3.14 3.39
CA GLY A 26 6.37 3.93 2.22
C GLY A 26 7.37 5.02 2.59
N ARG A 27 8.21 5.43 1.66
CA ARG A 27 9.09 6.61 1.77
C ARG A 27 8.93 7.47 0.54
N PHE A 28 8.86 8.79 0.71
CA PHE A 28 8.99 9.68 -0.45
C PHE A 28 10.44 9.65 -0.92
N ALA A 29 10.67 9.47 -2.22
CA ALA A 29 11.98 9.74 -2.79
C ALA A 29 12.17 11.27 -2.84
N SER A 30 12.84 11.85 -1.84
CA SER A 30 13.22 13.27 -1.93
C SER A 30 14.59 13.40 -2.60
N GLU A 31 14.68 14.29 -3.59
CA GLU A 31 15.96 14.67 -4.20
C GLU A 31 16.80 15.59 -3.28
N GLN A 32 16.24 16.04 -2.15
CA GLN A 32 16.79 17.15 -1.35
C GLN A 32 17.22 16.78 0.08
N GLY A 33 17.21 15.50 0.46
CA GLY A 33 18.13 14.97 1.47
C GLY A 33 17.86 15.29 2.95
N ASP A 34 16.69 15.78 3.32
CA ASP A 34 16.31 15.92 4.73
C ASP A 34 15.07 15.08 5.06
N ASP A 35 15.25 14.13 5.98
CA ASP A 35 14.30 13.22 6.59
C ASP A 35 13.16 12.76 5.68
N ASP A 36 13.43 11.78 4.80
CA ASP A 36 12.39 11.07 4.06
C ASP A 36 11.42 10.44 5.07
N PRO A 37 10.22 11.01 5.26
CA PRO A 37 9.38 10.54 6.34
C PRO A 37 8.80 9.18 5.95
N THR A 38 9.04 8.17 6.77
CA THR A 38 8.35 6.88 6.62
C THR A 38 6.86 7.10 6.83
N LEU A 39 6.08 6.82 5.80
CA LEU A 39 4.64 6.74 5.86
C LEU A 39 4.22 5.30 6.10
N VAL A 40 3.18 5.13 6.88
CA VAL A 40 2.41 3.91 6.98
C VAL A 40 1.17 4.10 6.12
N ILE A 41 0.96 3.16 5.21
CA ILE A 41 -0.14 3.20 4.26
C ILE A 41 -1.02 1.99 4.57
N PRO A 42 -2.18 2.19 5.21
CA PRO A 42 -3.11 1.11 5.47
C PRO A 42 -3.71 0.62 4.15
N LEU A 43 -3.80 -0.70 4.01
CA LEU A 43 -4.40 -1.37 2.86
C LEU A 43 -5.88 -1.72 3.12
N ARG A 44 -6.49 -1.13 4.15
CA ARG A 44 -7.86 -1.44 4.56
C ARG A 44 -8.90 -0.69 3.74
N TYR A 45 -9.94 -1.42 3.33
CA TYR A 45 -11.24 -0.85 3.02
C TYR A 45 -12.02 -0.67 4.34
N ASP A 46 -12.14 0.56 4.84
CA ASP A 46 -13.22 0.84 5.79
C ASP A 46 -14.48 1.19 4.98
N SER A 47 -15.62 1.35 5.66
CA SER A 47 -16.90 1.66 5.00
C SER A 47 -16.90 2.99 4.23
N SER A 48 -15.79 3.74 4.23
CA SER A 48 -15.56 4.85 3.33
C SER A 48 -14.64 4.41 2.18
N PRO A 49 -15.09 4.49 0.91
CA PRO A 49 -14.28 4.15 -0.28
C PRO A 49 -13.03 5.02 -0.49
N GLU A 50 -12.70 5.92 0.45
CA GLU A 50 -11.57 6.85 0.40
C GLU A 50 -10.38 6.44 1.29
N SER A 51 -10.45 5.31 2.00
CA SER A 51 -9.50 5.02 3.10
C SER A 51 -8.32 4.10 2.73
N VAL A 52 -8.33 3.49 1.54
CA VAL A 52 -7.16 2.77 1.02
C VAL A 52 -6.16 3.77 0.46
N GLY A 53 -4.89 3.67 0.85
CA GLY A 53 -3.86 4.57 0.33
C GLY A 53 -3.72 5.89 1.07
N VAL A 54 -4.31 6.06 2.24
CA VAL A 54 -4.07 7.27 3.05
C VAL A 54 -2.75 7.15 3.79
N GLY A 55 -1.74 7.89 3.36
CA GLY A 55 -0.44 7.91 4.02
C GLY A 55 -0.50 8.65 5.36
N ILE A 56 -0.10 7.98 6.43
CA ILE A 56 0.00 8.51 7.80
C ILE A 56 1.48 8.45 8.22
N TYR A 57 1.97 9.44 8.96
CA TYR A 57 3.37 9.41 9.39
C TYR A 57 3.62 8.29 10.41
N ALA A 58 4.71 7.53 10.25
CA ALA A 58 5.03 6.41 11.14
C ALA A 58 5.14 6.83 12.61
N ASN A 59 5.67 8.03 12.89
CA ASN A 59 5.76 8.59 14.24
C ASN A 59 4.40 8.95 14.88
N GLN A 60 3.30 8.87 14.13
CA GLN A 60 1.94 9.03 14.64
C GLN A 60 1.34 7.69 15.10
N PHE A 61 1.99 6.55 14.79
CA PHE A 61 1.61 5.24 15.29
C PHE A 61 2.38 4.92 16.56
N SER A 62 1.66 4.64 17.65
CA SER A 62 2.21 3.92 18.78
C SER A 62 2.09 2.42 18.55
N GLY A 63 3.04 1.65 19.07
CA GLY A 63 2.89 0.19 19.20
C GLY A 63 3.85 -0.63 18.34
N PHE A 64 3.43 -1.86 18.07
CA PHE A 64 4.25 -2.85 17.41
C PHE A 64 3.65 -3.32 16.08
N ALA A 65 4.55 -3.72 15.19
CA ALA A 65 4.24 -4.35 13.91
C ALA A 65 4.76 -5.80 13.85
N LEU A 66 4.05 -6.62 13.08
CA LEU A 66 4.48 -7.95 12.62
C LEU A 66 4.70 -7.92 11.10
N ILE A 67 5.94 -8.10 10.65
CA ILE A 67 6.25 -8.15 9.21
C ILE A 67 5.62 -9.39 8.58
N VAL A 68 5.08 -9.22 7.38
CA VAL A 68 4.64 -10.30 6.49
C VAL A 68 5.79 -10.59 5.53
N ASP A 69 6.59 -11.61 5.86
CA ASP A 69 7.84 -11.92 5.15
C ASP A 69 7.60 -12.55 3.76
N ASP A 70 6.40 -13.02 3.48
CA ASP A 70 6.06 -13.86 2.32
C ASP A 70 4.88 -13.33 1.50
N GLY A 71 4.51 -12.05 1.58
CA GLY A 71 3.43 -11.49 0.77
C GLY A 71 3.81 -11.24 -0.69
N LEU A 72 3.02 -11.75 -1.65
CA LEU A 72 3.16 -11.50 -3.09
C LEU A 72 1.89 -10.84 -3.66
N ALA A 73 2.04 -9.78 -4.46
CA ALA A 73 0.92 -9.19 -5.17
C ALA A 73 0.56 -9.99 -6.45
N ARG A 74 -0.72 -10.37 -6.57
CA ARG A 74 -1.35 -10.97 -7.75
C ARG A 74 -2.34 -9.99 -8.38
N LEU A 75 -2.31 -9.91 -9.71
CA LEU A 75 -3.16 -9.01 -10.48
C LEU A 75 -4.15 -9.82 -11.31
N ASP A 76 -5.41 -9.37 -11.35
CA ASP A 76 -6.40 -9.89 -12.30
C ASP A 76 -6.52 -8.92 -13.49
N PRO A 77 -6.15 -9.34 -14.71
CA PRO A 77 -6.09 -8.49 -15.90
C PRO A 77 -7.47 -8.11 -16.49
N ALA A 78 -8.57 -8.23 -15.75
CA ALA A 78 -9.89 -7.80 -16.22
C ALA A 78 -9.95 -6.28 -16.54
N SER A 79 -9.68 -5.98 -17.82
CA SER A 79 -9.85 -4.77 -18.61
C SER A 79 -9.83 -3.40 -17.91
N THR A 80 -8.85 -2.59 -18.32
CA THR A 80 -8.80 -1.13 -18.21
C THR A 80 -10.15 -0.46 -18.51
N ALA A 81 -10.80 0.12 -17.50
CA ALA A 81 -11.86 1.09 -17.72
C ALA A 81 -11.36 2.47 -17.30
N ARG A 82 -11.08 3.31 -18.30
CA ARG A 82 -11.05 4.76 -18.10
C ARG A 82 -12.40 5.19 -17.53
N GLU A 83 -12.31 6.04 -16.51
CA GLU A 83 -13.37 6.80 -15.82
C GLU A 83 -13.88 6.20 -14.51
N GLY A 84 -13.18 6.51 -13.43
CA GLY A 84 -13.65 6.31 -12.06
C GLY A 84 -12.53 6.57 -11.06
N MET A 85 -12.75 7.47 -10.12
CA MET A 85 -11.76 8.00 -9.18
C MET A 85 -11.21 6.91 -8.22
N GLY A 86 -9.90 6.94 -7.96
CA GLY A 86 -9.37 6.77 -6.61
C GLY A 86 -8.47 5.58 -6.28
N SER A 87 -8.71 4.36 -6.79
CA SER A 87 -8.19 3.16 -6.09
C SER A 87 -7.76 1.98 -6.98
N GLY A 88 -7.05 2.22 -8.09
CA GLY A 88 -6.48 1.14 -8.92
C GLY A 88 -5.00 0.89 -8.63
N ILE A 89 -4.52 -0.35 -8.75
CA ILE A 89 -3.08 -0.64 -8.84
C ILE A 89 -2.65 -0.44 -10.29
N PHE A 90 -1.47 0.13 -10.49
CA PHE A 90 -0.89 0.31 -11.82
C PHE A 90 0.39 -0.51 -11.94
N ALA A 91 0.71 -1.03 -13.12
CA ALA A 91 1.99 -1.71 -13.38
C ALA A 91 2.76 -1.04 -14.53
N SER A 92 4.08 -0.99 -14.39
CA SER A 92 5.05 -0.79 -15.48
C SER A 92 6.14 -1.83 -15.39
N ASP A 93 7.00 -1.83 -16.41
CA ASP A 93 8.35 -2.38 -16.40
C ASP A 93 9.19 -1.97 -15.16
N GLY A 94 8.82 -0.89 -14.47
CA GLY A 94 9.48 -0.39 -13.26
C GLY A 94 8.79 -0.76 -11.94
N GLY A 95 7.78 -1.64 -11.93
CA GLY A 95 7.14 -2.17 -10.73
C GLY A 95 5.62 -1.98 -10.65
N LEU A 96 5.04 -2.36 -9.51
CA LEU A 96 3.62 -2.22 -9.17
C LEU A 96 3.39 -1.00 -8.28
N TYR A 97 2.37 -0.20 -8.58
CA TYR A 97 2.13 1.11 -8.01
C TYR A 97 0.72 1.24 -7.42
N PHE A 98 0.60 1.76 -6.21
CA PHE A 98 -0.67 2.02 -5.54
C PHE A 98 -0.86 3.54 -5.28
N PRO A 99 -2.02 4.16 -5.60
CA PRO A 99 -2.26 5.59 -5.37
C PRO A 99 -2.29 5.91 -3.88
N VAL A 100 -1.55 6.93 -3.47
CA VAL A 100 -1.45 7.40 -2.09
C VAL A 100 -1.96 8.82 -2.00
N THR A 101 -2.83 9.08 -1.03
CA THR A 101 -3.30 10.43 -0.69
C THR A 101 -2.85 10.82 0.72
N ARG A 102 -2.74 12.12 0.98
CA ARG A 102 -2.39 12.67 2.30
C ARG A 102 -3.51 13.57 2.82
N GLY A 103 -4.53 13.00 3.48
CA GLY A 103 -5.56 13.75 4.22
C GLY A 103 -6.17 14.96 3.48
N ARG A 104 -6.80 15.90 4.21
CA ARG A 104 -7.38 17.14 3.64
C ARG A 104 -6.28 18.06 3.06
N GLY A 105 -5.86 17.81 1.83
CA GLY A 105 -4.87 18.61 1.11
C GLY A 105 -4.11 17.79 0.08
N PHE A 106 -4.59 17.82 -1.17
CA PHE A 106 -4.10 17.03 -2.30
C PHE A 106 -2.58 17.12 -2.51
N ARG A 107 -1.87 16.05 -2.14
CA ARG A 107 -0.72 15.54 -2.90
C ARG A 107 -0.99 14.06 -3.15
N MET A 108 -1.32 13.71 -4.39
CA MET A 108 -1.38 12.33 -4.82
C MET A 108 0.05 11.88 -5.15
N GLY A 109 0.48 10.78 -4.56
CA GLY A 109 1.68 10.04 -4.95
C GLY A 109 1.30 8.62 -5.34
N PHE A 110 2.26 7.85 -5.81
CA PHE A 110 2.10 6.45 -6.14
C PHE A 110 3.19 5.66 -5.41
N LEU A 111 2.80 4.75 -4.53
CA LEU A 111 3.70 3.85 -3.82
C LEU A 111 4.07 2.67 -4.72
N ASN A 112 5.35 2.48 -5.00
CA ASN A 112 5.87 1.23 -5.54
C ASN A 112 5.84 0.15 -4.45
N LEU A 113 5.05 -0.92 -4.66
CA LEU A 113 4.85 -2.00 -3.69
C LEU A 113 6.07 -2.89 -3.49
N GLU A 114 6.99 -2.94 -4.45
CA GLU A 114 8.22 -3.73 -4.36
C GLU A 114 9.31 -2.99 -3.58
N THR A 115 9.40 -1.66 -3.77
CA THR A 115 10.50 -0.85 -3.21
C THR A 115 10.09 0.04 -2.05
N GLY A 116 8.79 0.17 -1.77
CA GLY A 116 8.25 1.11 -0.79
C GLY A 116 8.40 2.57 -1.17
N GLU A 117 8.72 2.89 -2.43
CA GLU A 117 9.02 4.26 -2.85
C GLU A 117 7.77 4.99 -3.35
N ILE A 118 7.49 6.18 -2.81
CA ILE A 118 6.38 7.02 -3.21
C ILE A 118 6.87 8.07 -4.21
N ARG A 119 6.31 8.03 -5.42
CA ARG A 119 6.64 8.93 -6.53
C ARG A 119 5.45 9.78 -6.94
N GLN A 120 5.68 11.01 -7.39
CA GLN A 120 4.60 11.88 -7.91
C GLN A 120 4.28 11.61 -9.38
N HIS A 121 5.27 11.15 -10.14
CA HIS A 121 5.12 10.80 -11.54
C HIS A 121 5.51 9.33 -11.74
N ILE A 122 4.66 8.62 -12.46
CA ILE A 122 4.82 7.24 -12.86
C ILE A 122 5.01 7.21 -14.39
N PRO A 123 5.97 6.42 -14.93
CA PRO A 123 6.10 6.19 -16.38
C PRO A 123 4.82 5.60 -16.99
N ASP A 124 4.74 5.42 -18.31
CA ASP A 124 3.55 4.87 -19.00
C ASP A 124 3.06 3.54 -18.37
N LEU A 125 1.93 3.56 -17.64
CA LEU A 125 1.41 2.41 -16.88
C LEU A 125 0.10 1.86 -17.47
N THR A 126 -0.11 0.54 -17.28
CA THR A 126 -1.44 -0.09 -17.40
C THR A 126 -2.06 -0.20 -16.01
N GLY A 127 -3.34 0.16 -15.86
CA GLY A 127 -4.08 0.05 -14.60
C GLY A 127 -4.86 -1.26 -14.46
N PHE A 128 -5.03 -1.72 -13.21
CA PHE A 128 -5.79 -2.90 -12.80
C PHE A 128 -6.80 -2.50 -11.70
N GLU A 129 -8.03 -2.94 -11.84
CA GLU A 129 -9.10 -2.73 -10.84
C GLU A 129 -9.02 -3.75 -9.70
N HIS A 130 -8.59 -4.97 -10.01
CA HIS A 130 -8.58 -6.09 -9.08
C HIS A 130 -7.15 -6.57 -8.80
N TRP A 131 -6.82 -6.60 -7.52
CA TRP A 131 -5.56 -7.10 -7.00
C TRP A 131 -5.74 -7.85 -5.69
N GLU A 132 -4.78 -8.72 -5.39
CA GLU A 132 -4.71 -9.57 -4.21
C GLU A 132 -3.26 -9.61 -3.70
N ILE A 133 -3.05 -9.60 -2.39
CA ILE A 133 -1.81 -10.05 -1.75
C ILE A 133 -2.07 -11.47 -1.29
N VAL A 134 -1.24 -12.40 -1.75
CA VAL A 134 -1.28 -13.82 -1.41
C VAL A 134 0.01 -14.22 -0.70
N ASP A 135 -0.03 -15.35 -0.01
CA ASP A 135 1.17 -15.97 0.55
C ASP A 135 2.04 -16.54 -0.59
N SER A 136 3.32 -16.21 -0.59
CA SER A 136 4.29 -16.65 -1.61
C SER A 136 4.65 -18.13 -1.47
N ASN A 137 4.50 -18.71 -0.27
CA ASN A 137 4.67 -20.13 -0.02
C ASN A 137 3.39 -20.93 -0.35
N ASP A 138 2.22 -20.27 -0.32
CA ASP A 138 0.92 -20.83 -0.68
C ASP A 138 0.06 -19.82 -1.47
N PRO A 139 0.17 -19.78 -2.81
CA PRO A 139 -0.54 -18.80 -3.65
C PRO A 139 -2.07 -18.88 -3.62
N GLU A 140 -2.65 -19.93 -3.04
CA GLU A 140 -4.09 -20.06 -2.81
C GLU A 140 -4.55 -19.32 -1.54
N LYS A 141 -3.62 -19.05 -0.62
CA LYS A 141 -3.90 -18.33 0.63
C LYS A 141 -3.90 -16.82 0.39
N LEU A 142 -5.11 -16.26 0.35
CA LEU A 142 -5.34 -14.82 0.29
C LEU A 142 -4.97 -14.16 1.63
N ILE A 143 -4.06 -13.19 1.59
CA ILE A 143 -3.73 -12.32 2.72
C ILE A 143 -4.62 -11.09 2.71
N TRP A 144 -4.80 -10.46 1.54
CA TRP A 144 -5.60 -9.25 1.38
C TRP A 144 -6.04 -9.04 -0.07
N SER A 145 -7.14 -8.33 -0.34
CA SER A 145 -7.54 -7.97 -1.70
C SER A 145 -8.03 -6.53 -1.82
N SER A 146 -8.15 -6.06 -3.06
CA SER A 146 -8.90 -4.85 -3.44
C SER A 146 -10.34 -4.80 -2.90
N LYS A 147 -10.92 -5.96 -2.53
CA LYS A 147 -12.26 -6.08 -1.94
C LYS A 147 -12.25 -6.15 -0.40
N GLY A 148 -11.07 -6.12 0.22
CA GLY A 148 -10.86 -6.31 1.66
C GLY A 148 -10.25 -7.67 2.00
N GLN A 149 -10.26 -8.00 3.30
CA GLN A 149 -9.88 -9.33 3.80
C GLN A 149 -10.94 -10.38 3.46
N PRO A 150 -10.55 -11.66 3.34
CA PRO A 150 -11.52 -12.74 3.43
C PRO A 150 -12.25 -12.68 4.79
N ASP A 151 -13.56 -12.86 4.78
CA ASP A 151 -14.32 -13.01 6.03
C ASP A 151 -13.81 -14.26 6.76
N ASP A 152 -13.48 -14.12 8.06
CA ASP A 152 -13.11 -15.21 8.98
C ASP A 152 -14.25 -16.26 9.14
#